data_AF-A0A3D5RLE4-F1
#
_entry.id   AF-A0A3D5RLE4-F1
#
_cell.length_a   1.000
_cell.length_b   1.000
_cell.length_c   1.000
_cell.angle_alpha   90.00
_cell.angle_beta   90.00
_cell.angle_gamma   90.00
#
_symmetry.space_group_name_H-M   'P 1'
#
loop_
_entity.id
_entity.type
_entity.pdbx_description
1 polymer ?
#
loop_
_entity_poly.entity_id
_entity_poly.type
_entity_poly.pdbx_seq_one_letter_code
_entity_poly.pdbx_strand_id
1 'polypeptide(L)' 'MICPKCHNDNRYDALTCDFCMAKLPMTKERQLEINKQKKLEKKQKMNKSMTKLIGLLAGLIVLVLVVVIAYIVRKH' A
#
# COMPACT_ATOMS: atom_id res chain seq x y z
N MET A 1 6.47 9.29 27.09
CA MET A 1 6.70 7.91 27.59
C MET A 1 8.15 7.77 27.98
N ILE A 2 8.39 7.18 29.15
CA ILE A 2 9.73 7.11 29.73
C ILE A 2 10.50 5.94 29.12
N CYS A 3 11.69 6.22 28.58
CA CYS A 3 12.58 5.18 28.08
C CYS A 3 13.06 4.28 29.23
N PRO A 4 12.93 2.94 29.15
CA PRO A 4 13.38 2.06 30.23
C PRO A 4 14.91 1.99 30.37
N LYS A 5 15.67 2.48 29.37
CA LYS A 5 17.14 2.41 29.35
C LYS A 5 17.79 3.67 29.90
N CYS A 6 17.33 4.84 29.46
CA CYS A 6 17.94 6.14 29.84
C CYS A 6 16.97 7.08 30.58
N HIS A 7 15.74 6.63 30.86
CA HIS A 7 14.70 7.39 31.57
C HIS A 7 14.31 8.74 30.93
N ASN A 8 14.76 8.99 29.69
CA ASN A 8 14.36 10.16 28.93
C ASN A 8 12.86 10.10 28.59
N ASP A 9 12.18 11.24 28.63
CA ASP A 9 10.82 11.33 28.13
C ASP A 9 10.81 11.44 26.61
N ASN A 10 10.00 10.62 25.96
CA ASN A 10 9.86 10.59 24.51
C ASN A 10 8.40 10.80 24.13
N ARG A 11 8.15 11.21 22.88
CA ARG A 11 6.79 11.26 22.36
C ARG A 11 6.13 9.89 22.54
N TYR A 12 4.85 9.91 22.89
CA TYR A 12 4.11 8.67 23.14
C TYR A 12 4.12 7.72 21.93
N ASP A 13 4.32 8.25 20.71
CA ASP A 13 4.37 7.53 19.44
C ASP A 13 5.76 7.16 18.91
N ALA A 14 6.82 7.48 19.65
CA ALA A 14 8.18 7.17 19.22
C ALA A 14 8.44 5.65 19.22
N LEU A 15 9.02 5.10 18.14
CA LEU A 15 9.44 3.68 18.11
C LEU A 15 10.83 3.47 18.74
N THR A 16 11.58 4.55 18.86
CA THR A 16 12.95 4.60 19.38
C THR A 16 13.07 5.80 20.30
N CYS A 17 13.94 5.70 21.30
CA CYS A 17 14.24 6.80 22.18
C CYS A 17 15.04 7.88 21.44
N ASP A 18 14.64 9.14 21.58
CA ASP A 18 15.28 10.28 20.92
C ASP A 18 16.70 10.53 21.45
N PHE A 19 16.98 10.12 22.69
CA PHE A 19 18.28 10.32 23.34
C PHE A 19 19.23 9.13 23.14
N CYS A 20 18.81 7.93 23.54
CA CYS A 20 19.69 6.76 23.55
C CYS A 20 19.49 5.80 22.36
N MET A 21 18.59 6.14 21.43
CA MET A 21 18.21 5.34 20.25
C MET A 21 17.70 3.92 20.55
N ALA A 22 17.50 3.56 21.82
CA ALA A 22 16.95 2.27 22.19
C ALA A 22 15.53 2.12 21.67
N LYS A 23 15.15 0.91 21.22
CA LYS A 23 13.76 0.60 20.91
C LYS A 23 12.89 0.81 22.15
N LEU A 24 11.82 1.57 21.98
CA LEU A 24 10.85 1.78 23.04
C LEU A 24 9.85 0.62 23.05
N PRO A 25 9.35 0.22 24.24
CA PRO A 25 8.40 -0.87 24.35
C PRO A 25 7.09 -0.48 23.65
N MET A 26 6.77 -1.19 22.57
CA MET A 26 5.46 -1.08 21.95
C MET A 26 4.44 -1.94 22.69
N THR A 27 3.28 -1.38 22.98
CA THR A 27 2.14 -2.14 23.47
C THR A 27 1.66 -3.13 22.40
N LYS A 28 1.17 -4.30 22.81
CA LYS A 28 0.65 -5.32 21.88
C LYS A 28 -0.49 -4.78 21.00
N GLU A 29 -1.33 -3.92 21.58
CA GLU A 29 -2.45 -3.27 20.88
C GLU A 29 -1.96 -2.37 19.74
N ARG A 30 -0.92 -1.57 20.00
CA ARG A 30 -0.34 -0.69 18.98
C ARG A 30 0.39 -1.46 17.88
N GLN A 31 1.09 -2.54 18.24
CA GLN A 31 1.70 -3.43 17.26
C GLN A 31 0.64 -4.02 16.31
N LEU A 32 -0.55 -4.33 16.83
CA LEU A 32 -1.69 -4.81 16.04
C LEU A 32 -2.21 -3.72 15.09
N GLU A 33 -2.37 -2.48 15.56
CA GLU A 33 -2.81 -1.34 14.76
C GLU A 33 -1.85 -1.03 13.61
N ILE A 34 -0.55 -0.95 13.88
CA ILE A 34 0.48 -0.72 12.85
C ILE A 34 0.47 -1.85 11.82
N ASN A 35 0.30 -3.11 12.28
CA ASN A 35 0.21 -4.25 11.37
C ASN A 35 -1.07 -4.19 10.52
N LYS A 36 -2.19 -3.73 11.07
CA LYS A 36 -3.44 -3.50 10.32
C LYS A 36 -3.25 -2.41 9.27
N GLN A 37 -2.66 -1.27 9.64
CA GLN A 37 -2.38 -0.17 8.71
C GLN A 37 -1.46 -0.63 7.56
N LYS A 38 -0.34 -1.30 7.87
CA LYS A 38 0.57 -1.85 6.85
C LYS A 38 -0.12 -2.84 5.92
N LYS A 39 -1.05 -3.67 6.42
CA LYS A 39 -1.83 -4.59 5.58
C LYS A 39 -2.75 -3.81 4.63
N LEU A 40 -3.39 -2.74 5.10
CA LEU A 40 -4.26 -1.88 4.29
C LEU A 40 -3.46 -1.14 3.22
N GLU A 41 -2.33 -0.55 3.57
CA GLU A 41 -1.43 0.15 2.62
C GLU A 41 -0.93 -0.80 1.52
N LYS A 42 -0.51 -2.02 1.90
CA LYS A 42 -0.11 -3.05 0.92
C LYS A 42 -1.27 -3.40 -0.02
N LYS A 43 -2.48 -3.61 0.52
CA LYS A 43 -3.68 -3.89 -0.30
C LYS A 43 -3.99 -2.74 -1.26
N GLN A 44 -3.97 -1.50 -0.79
CA GLN A 44 -4.22 -0.32 -1.63
C GLN A 44 -3.18 -0.19 -2.75
N LYS A 45 -1.89 -0.40 -2.45
CA LYS A 45 -0.81 -0.36 -3.44
C LYS A 45 -0.99 -1.44 -4.51
N MET A 46 -1.36 -2.67 -4.12
CA MET A 46 -1.65 -3.75 -5.08
C MET A 46 -2.87 -3.44 -5.94
N ASN A 47 -3.97 -2.96 -5.36
CA ASN A 47 -5.18 -2.60 -6.11
C ASN A 47 -4.88 -1.53 -7.16
N LYS A 48 -4.16 -0.46 -6.81
CA LYS A 48 -3.79 0.59 -7.76
C LYS A 48 -2.98 0.05 -8.94
N SER A 49 -2.07 -0.91 -8.69
CA SER A 49 -1.30 -1.56 -9.75
C SER A 49 -2.17 -2.43 -10.65
N MET A 50 -3.08 -3.20 -10.06
CA MET A 50 -4.00 -4.07 -10.80
C MET A 50 -5.00 -3.27 -11.64
N THR A 51 -5.54 -2.17 -11.13
CA THR A 51 -6.46 -1.29 -11.88
C THR A 51 -5.79 -0.73 -13.14
N LYS A 52 -4.51 -0.34 -13.06
CA LYS A 52 -3.76 0.12 -14.25
C LYS A 52 -3.61 -1.00 -15.29
N LEU A 53 -3.29 -2.21 -14.86
CA LEU A 53 -3.14 -3.36 -15.76
C LEU A 53 -4.47 -3.73 -16.44
N ILE A 54 -5.56 -3.79 -15.67
CA ILE A 54 -6.91 -4.09 -16.19
C ILE A 54 -7.34 -3.02 -17.19
N GLY A 55 -7.11 -1.74 -16.90
CA GLY A 55 -7.42 -0.65 -17.83
C GLY A 55 -6.66 -0.77 -19.15
N LEU A 56 -5.39 -1.18 -19.10
CA LEU A 56 -4.54 -1.35 -20.28
C LEU A 56 -5.00 -2.55 -21.13
N LEU A 57 -5.34 -3.68 -20.50
CA LEU A 57 -5.90 -4.85 -21.17
C LEU A 57 -7.27 -4.55 -21.81
N ALA A 58 -8.15 -3.85 -21.10
CA ALA A 58 -9.46 -3.47 -21.61
C ALA A 58 -9.33 -2.56 -22.85
N GLY A 59 -8.40 -1.61 -22.84
CA GLY A 59 -8.14 -0.75 -23.99
C GLY A 59 -7.66 -1.51 -25.23
N LEU A 60 -6.77 -2.50 -25.05
CA LEU A 60 -6.32 -3.37 -26.15
C LEU A 60 -7.46 -4.20 -26.74
N ILE A 61 -8.33 -4.76 -25.90
CA ILE A 61 -9.49 -5.55 -26.35
C ILE A 61 -10.44 -4.68 -27.19
N VAL A 62 -10.71 -3.44 -26.76
CA VAL A 62 -11.55 -2.50 -27.49
C VAL A 62 -10.94 -2.16 -28.86
N LEU A 63 -9.63 -1.91 -28.93
CA LEU A 63 -8.94 -1.66 -30.19
C LEU A 63 -9.06 -2.84 -31.16
N VAL A 64 -8.85 -4.07 -30.67
CA VAL A 64 -8.96 -5.29 -31.50
C VAL A 64 -10.39 -5.45 -32.04
N LEU A 65 -11.42 -5.24 -31.20
CA LEU A 65 -12.81 -5.32 -31.62
C LEU A 65 -13.13 -4.32 -32.74
N VAL A 66 -12.67 -3.06 -32.62
CA VAL A 66 -12.88 -2.03 -33.64
C VAL A 66 -12.25 -2.44 -34.98
N VAL A 67 -11.02 -2.97 -34.95
CA VAL A 67 -10.32 -3.44 -36.16
C VAL A 67 -11.06 -4.61 -36.81
N VAL A 68 -11.55 -5.57 -36.02
CA VAL A 68 -12.31 -6.73 -36.50
C VAL A 68 -13.62 -6.30 -37.15
N ILE A 69 -14.38 -5.40 -36.51
CA ILE A 69 -15.63 -4.87 -37.06
C ILE A 69 -15.37 -4.13 -38.37
N ALA A 70 -14.36 -3.25 -38.42
CA ALA A 70 -14.00 -2.52 -39.63
C ALA A 70 -13.58 -3.47 -40.77
N TYR A 71 -12.88 -4.55 -40.46
CA TYR A 71 -12.50 -5.57 -41.44
C TYR A 71 -13.72 -6.32 -42.00
N ILE A 72 -14.66 -6.71 -41.12
CA ILE A 72 -15.90 -7.39 -41.53
C ILE A 72 -16.74 -6.46 -42.42
N VAL A 73 -16.93 -5.20 -42.03
CA VAL A 73 -17.67 -4.21 -42.82
C VAL A 73 -17.02 -3.94 -44.18
N ARG A 74 -15.69 -3.91 -44.27
CA ARG A 74 -14.99 -3.75 -45.56
C ARG A 74 -15.11 -4.96 -46.48
N LYS A 75 -15.27 -6.15 -45.92
CA LYS A 75 -15.35 -7.40 -46.68
C LYS A 75 -16.76 -7.65 -47.22
N HIS A 76 -17.77 -7.05 -46.61
CA HIS A 76 -19.18 -7.23 -46.93
C HIS A 76 -19.71 -6.12 -47.85
#